data_AF-A0A524MEG6-F1
#
_entry.id   AF-A0A524MEG6-F1
#
_cell.length_a   1.000
_cell.length_b   1.000
_cell.length_c   1.000
_cell.angle_alpha   90.00
_cell.angle_beta   90.00
_cell.angle_gamma   90.00
#
_symmetry.space_group_name_H-M   'P 1'
#
loop_
_entity.id
_entity.type
_entity.pdbx_description
1 polymer ?
#
loop_
_entity_poly.entity_id
_entity_poly.type
_entity_poly.pdbx_seq_one_letter_code
_entity_poly.pdbx_strand_id
1 'polypeptide(L)'
;VDTSEPKSLEDDGVLSLDAGVPSILVLNKCDLTDAWDAIPSGPWSRALRVSAKQGQGVESLRQEILRLLVDGDLPTRNSVLLLDTWERDLLRRTRDKLVQACKTAHEQGQPDMVAEELRVAYQTASELQGIDISESILDAVFSRFCVGK
;
A
#
# COMPACT_ATOMS: atom_id res chain seq x y z
N VAL A 1 14.88 17.19 -3.43
CA VAL A 1 16.12 17.98 -3.57
C VAL A 1 15.77 19.43 -3.90
N ASP A 2 16.59 20.38 -3.49
CA ASP A 2 16.43 21.79 -3.81
C ASP A 2 17.28 22.14 -5.04
N THR A 3 16.66 22.68 -6.09
CA THR A 3 17.38 22.98 -7.34
C THR A 3 17.82 24.44 -7.45
N SER A 4 17.50 25.29 -6.46
CA SER A 4 17.92 26.70 -6.46
C SER A 4 19.39 26.90 -6.06
N GLU A 5 20.02 25.84 -5.54
CA GLU A 5 21.42 25.83 -5.12
C GLU A 5 22.21 24.79 -5.94
N PRO A 6 23.52 25.00 -6.14
CA PRO A 6 24.37 24.01 -6.79
C PRO A 6 24.28 22.67 -6.05
N LYS A 7 24.28 21.59 -6.83
CA LYS A 7 24.13 20.24 -6.33
C LYS A 7 25.13 19.92 -5.21
N SER A 8 24.61 19.43 -4.08
CA SER A 8 25.41 19.06 -2.90
C SER A 8 25.70 17.55 -2.85
N LEU A 9 26.62 17.15 -1.95
CA LEU A 9 26.90 15.73 -1.69
C LEU A 9 25.71 15.00 -1.06
N GLU A 10 24.85 15.70 -0.30
CA GLU A 10 23.63 15.11 0.24
C GLU A 10 22.63 14.78 -0.87
N ASP A 11 22.55 15.62 -1.90
CA ASP A 11 21.70 15.36 -3.07
C ASP A 11 22.17 14.11 -3.84
N ASP A 12 23.48 13.85 -3.94
CA ASP A 12 23.98 12.61 -4.55
C ASP A 12 23.48 11.35 -3.84
N GLY A 13 23.39 11.38 -2.51
CA GLY A 13 22.82 10.29 -1.72
C GLY A 13 21.34 10.06 -2.02
N VAL A 14 20.56 11.13 -2.12
CA VAL A 14 19.13 11.06 -2.47
C VAL A 14 18.93 10.59 -3.91
N LEU A 15 19.78 11.03 -4.84
CA LEU A 15 19.68 10.68 -6.27
C LEU A 15 20.15 9.26 -6.58
N SER A 16 20.94 8.65 -5.70
CA SER A 16 21.37 7.25 -5.85
C SER A 16 20.53 6.27 -5.03
N LEU A 17 19.60 6.76 -4.22
CA LEU A 17 18.78 5.93 -3.36
C LEU A 17 17.77 5.10 -4.18
N ASP A 18 18.01 3.79 -4.24
CA ASP A 18 16.99 2.84 -4.64
C ASP A 18 16.15 2.45 -3.42
N ALA A 19 14.90 2.92 -3.39
CA ALA A 19 13.98 2.67 -2.29
C ALA A 19 13.36 1.25 -2.33
N GLY A 20 13.57 0.48 -3.41
CA GLY A 20 12.91 -0.82 -3.61
C GLY A 20 11.38 -0.73 -3.77
N VAL A 21 10.85 0.49 -3.89
CA VAL A 21 9.43 0.82 -4.05
C VAL A 21 9.28 1.96 -5.07
N PRO A 22 8.10 2.12 -5.70
CA PRO A 22 7.84 3.24 -6.60
C PRO A 22 8.12 4.58 -5.92
N SER A 23 8.92 5.42 -6.56
CA SER A 23 9.37 6.70 -6.01
C SER A 23 9.31 7.82 -7.06
N ILE A 24 9.17 9.05 -6.57
CA ILE A 24 9.12 10.27 -7.37
C ILE A 24 10.23 11.20 -6.87
N LEU A 25 11.11 11.65 -7.77
CA LEU A 25 12.05 12.72 -7.45
C LEU A 25 11.34 14.07 -7.48
N VAL A 26 11.37 14.78 -6.36
CA VAL A 26 10.80 16.13 -6.24
C VAL A 26 11.93 17.15 -6.24
N LEU A 27 11.95 17.97 -7.30
CA LEU A 27 12.85 19.10 -7.52
C LEU A 27 12.14 20.36 -6.99
N ASN A 28 12.43 20.75 -5.75
CA ASN A 28 11.75 21.84 -5.06
C ASN A 28 12.36 23.20 -5.39
N LYS A 29 11.62 24.27 -5.05
CA LYS A 29 11.97 25.69 -5.28
C LYS A 29 12.08 26.07 -6.76
N CYS A 30 11.23 25.49 -7.62
CA CYS A 30 11.19 25.84 -9.05
C CYS A 30 10.75 27.29 -9.35
N ASP A 31 10.33 28.04 -8.33
CA ASP A 31 10.06 29.47 -8.41
C ASP A 31 11.32 30.34 -8.37
N LEU A 32 12.48 29.76 -8.05
CA LEU A 32 13.78 30.41 -8.09
C LEU A 32 14.55 30.01 -9.35
N THR A 33 15.63 30.74 -9.64
CA THR A 33 16.54 30.39 -10.74
C THR A 33 17.13 29.00 -10.49
N ASP A 34 17.01 28.13 -11.48
CA ASP A 34 17.55 26.79 -11.42
C ASP A 34 19.08 26.83 -11.52
N ALA A 35 19.75 26.25 -10.52
CA ALA A 35 21.19 26.11 -10.50
C ALA A 35 21.66 24.77 -11.10
N TRP A 36 20.73 23.90 -11.52
CA TRP A 36 21.03 22.60 -12.11
C TRP A 36 20.88 22.65 -13.64
N ASP A 37 21.91 22.22 -14.35
CA ASP A 37 21.93 22.26 -15.83
C ASP A 37 20.90 21.31 -16.48
N ALA A 38 20.62 20.18 -15.81
CA ALA A 38 19.70 19.16 -16.31
C ALA A 38 19.04 18.42 -15.14
N ILE A 39 17.87 17.84 -15.43
CA ILE A 39 17.23 16.89 -14.52
C ILE A 39 18.06 15.60 -14.56
N PRO A 40 18.61 15.15 -13.42
CA PRO A 40 19.38 13.91 -13.39
C PRO A 40 18.50 12.71 -13.78
N SER A 41 19.12 11.65 -14.26
CA SER A 41 18.53 10.31 -14.33
C SER A 41 18.79 9.56 -13.03
N GLY A 42 17.92 8.61 -12.68
CA GLY A 42 18.09 7.78 -11.47
C GLY A 42 16.95 6.78 -11.28
N PRO A 43 16.91 6.08 -10.13
CA PRO A 43 16.05 4.92 -9.90
C PRO A 43 14.57 5.26 -9.64
N TRP A 44 14.15 6.52 -9.79
CA TRP A 44 12.75 6.93 -9.66
C TRP A 44 11.97 6.75 -10.96
N SER A 45 10.66 6.57 -10.82
CA SER A 45 9.76 6.44 -11.96
C SER A 45 9.54 7.77 -12.69
N ARG A 46 9.62 8.89 -11.97
CA ARG A 46 9.42 10.23 -12.52
C ARG A 46 10.12 11.31 -11.69
N ALA A 47 10.55 12.38 -12.35
CA ALA A 47 11.00 13.61 -11.71
C ALA A 47 10.00 14.75 -11.96
N LEU A 48 9.64 15.50 -10.92
CA LEU A 48 8.70 16.62 -10.99
C LEU A 48 9.27 17.86 -10.31
N ARG A 49 9.05 19.02 -10.93
CA ARG A 49 9.40 20.32 -10.36
C ARG A 49 8.23 20.88 -9.57
N VAL A 50 8.52 21.36 -8.37
CA VAL A 50 7.52 21.99 -7.49
C VAL A 50 8.07 23.24 -6.84
N SER A 51 7.18 24.17 -6.53
CA SER A 51 7.44 25.20 -5.52
C SER A 51 6.55 24.90 -4.33
N ALA A 52 7.11 24.35 -3.27
CA ALA A 52 6.38 24.13 -2.03
C ALA A 52 5.82 25.44 -1.44
N LYS A 53 6.51 26.57 -1.70
CA LYS A 53 6.11 27.90 -1.21
C LYS A 53 4.94 28.49 -2.01
N GLN A 54 4.96 28.37 -3.34
CA GLN A 54 3.92 28.95 -4.21
C GLN A 54 2.82 27.96 -4.58
N GLY A 55 2.98 26.68 -4.26
CA GLY A 55 2.05 25.62 -4.65
C GLY A 55 2.17 25.18 -6.11
N GLN A 56 3.11 25.75 -6.88
CA GLN A 56 3.34 25.37 -8.27
C GLN A 56 3.76 23.90 -8.36
N GLY A 57 3.17 23.14 -9.29
CA GLY A 57 3.50 21.74 -9.53
C GLY A 57 2.98 20.75 -8.46
N VAL A 58 2.39 21.25 -7.36
CA VAL A 58 1.84 20.39 -6.29
C VAL A 58 0.67 19.54 -6.78
N GLU A 59 -0.19 20.08 -7.65
CA GLU A 59 -1.28 19.30 -8.24
C GLU A 59 -0.76 18.18 -9.16
N SER A 60 0.28 18.45 -9.95
CA SER A 60 0.92 17.43 -10.78
C SER A 60 1.58 16.34 -9.93
N LEU A 61 2.22 16.73 -8.81
CA LEU A 61 2.76 15.78 -7.84
C LEU A 61 1.66 14.91 -7.22
N ARG A 62 0.53 15.53 -6.83
CA ARG A 62 -0.64 14.81 -6.31
C ARG A 62 -1.16 13.77 -7.29
N GLN A 63 -1.32 14.15 -8.56
CA GLN A 63 -1.78 13.24 -9.61
C GLN A 63 -0.81 12.08 -9.85
N GLU A 64 0.50 12.34 -9.82
CA GLU A 64 1.49 11.27 -10.00
C GLU A 64 1.53 10.32 -8.80
N ILE A 65 1.38 10.82 -7.56
CA ILE A 65 1.23 9.97 -6.37
C ILE A 65 0.00 9.07 -6.51
N LEU A 66 -1.15 9.63 -6.91
CA LEU A 66 -2.36 8.85 -7.14
C LEU A 66 -2.15 7.79 -8.22
N ARG A 67 -1.48 8.16 -9.32
CA ARG A 67 -1.16 7.22 -10.40
C ARG A 67 -0.31 6.05 -9.91
N LEU A 68 0.73 6.31 -9.12
CA LEU A 68 1.62 5.27 -8.59
C LEU A 68 0.94 4.36 -7.57
N LEU A 69 0.08 4.90 -6.71
CA LEU A 69 -0.60 4.12 -5.67
C LEU A 69 -1.72 3.23 -6.22
N VAL A 70 -2.19 3.53 -7.43
CA VAL A 70 -3.45 3.03 -7.94
C VAL A 70 -3.29 2.38 -9.33
N ASP A 71 -2.05 2.16 -9.77
CA ASP A 71 -1.70 1.57 -11.07
C ASP A 71 -2.42 2.27 -12.26
N GLY A 72 -2.72 3.56 -12.09
CA GLY A 72 -3.41 4.39 -13.07
C GLY A 72 -4.95 4.38 -13.04
N ASP A 73 -5.61 3.58 -12.20
CA ASP A 73 -7.08 3.41 -12.26
C ASP A 73 -7.75 3.66 -10.91
N LEU A 74 -8.13 4.92 -10.62
CA LEU A 74 -8.80 5.29 -9.36
C LEU A 74 -9.94 4.31 -9.10
N PRO A 75 -9.87 3.45 -8.07
CA PRO A 75 -10.94 2.52 -7.80
C PRO A 75 -12.18 3.37 -7.61
N THR A 76 -13.20 3.07 -8.40
CA THR A 76 -14.51 3.70 -8.28
C THR A 76 -14.88 3.65 -6.80
N ARG A 77 -15.46 4.71 -6.24
CA ARG A 77 -15.74 4.84 -4.79
C ARG A 77 -16.42 3.63 -4.12
N ASN A 78 -16.94 2.68 -4.91
CA ASN A 78 -17.60 1.45 -4.47
C ASN A 78 -16.74 0.17 -4.54
N SER A 79 -15.47 0.21 -4.97
CA SER A 79 -14.58 -0.97 -5.03
C SER A 79 -13.49 -0.99 -3.96
N VAL A 80 -13.33 0.07 -3.17
CA VAL A 80 -12.37 0.11 -2.06
C VAL A 80 -13.01 -0.44 -0.79
N LEU A 81 -12.69 -1.69 -0.45
CA LEU A 81 -12.93 -2.21 0.88
C LEU A 81 -11.86 -1.65 1.83
N LEU A 82 -12.25 -0.70 2.68
CA LEU A 82 -11.39 -0.21 3.77
C LEU A 82 -11.41 -1.24 4.89
N LEU A 83 -10.50 -2.21 4.80
CA LEU A 83 -10.34 -3.27 5.78
C LEU A 83 -9.17 -2.95 6.71
N ASP A 84 -9.37 -3.19 7.99
CA ASP A 84 -8.28 -3.16 8.94
C ASP A 84 -7.26 -4.29 8.65
N THR A 85 -6.13 -4.26 9.35
CA THR A 85 -5.07 -5.28 9.17
C THR A 85 -5.51 -6.69 9.58
N TRP A 86 -6.42 -6.80 10.54
CA TRP A 86 -6.92 -8.07 11.05
C TRP A 86 -7.95 -8.68 10.09
N GLU A 87 -8.92 -7.91 9.63
CA GLU A 87 -9.91 -8.31 8.61
C GLU A 87 -9.21 -8.74 7.31
N ARG A 88 -8.15 -8.03 6.90
CA ARG A 88 -7.31 -8.44 5.77
C ARG A 88 -6.62 -9.78 5.99
N ASP A 89 -6.12 -10.04 7.19
CA ASP A 89 -5.49 -11.33 7.51
C ASP A 89 -6.51 -12.46 7.46
N LEU A 90 -7.69 -12.27 8.04
CA LEU A 90 -8.78 -13.24 8.00
C LEU A 90 -9.18 -13.59 6.57
N LEU A 91 -9.45 -12.58 5.72
CA LEU A 91 -9.80 -12.81 4.32
C LEU A 91 -8.67 -13.51 3.54
N ARG A 92 -7.41 -13.15 3.80
CA ARG A 92 -6.25 -13.83 3.20
C ARG A 92 -6.23 -15.31 3.58
N ARG A 93 -6.35 -15.63 4.87
CA ARG A 93 -6.35 -17.00 5.38
C ARG A 93 -7.53 -17.81 4.83
N THR A 94 -8.74 -17.24 4.82
CA THR A 94 -9.93 -17.87 4.21
C THR A 94 -9.69 -18.17 2.74
N ARG A 95 -9.19 -17.21 1.96
CA ARG A 95 -8.86 -17.40 0.54
C ARG A 95 -7.85 -18.53 0.35
N ASP A 96 -6.76 -18.53 1.13
CA ASP A 96 -5.69 -19.53 0.98
C ASP A 96 -6.22 -20.95 1.23
N LYS A 97 -7.14 -21.11 2.18
CA LYS A 97 -7.82 -22.38 2.47
C LYS A 97 -8.79 -22.81 1.38
N LEU A 98 -9.56 -21.88 0.81
CA LEU A 98 -10.41 -22.17 -0.35
C LEU A 98 -9.59 -22.58 -1.58
N VAL A 99 -8.47 -21.89 -1.84
CA VAL A 99 -7.54 -22.25 -2.92
C VAL A 99 -6.98 -23.65 -2.71
N GLN A 100 -6.60 -23.99 -1.47
CA GLN A 100 -6.12 -25.32 -1.14
C GLN A 100 -7.20 -26.40 -1.34
N ALA A 101 -8.43 -26.16 -0.87
CA ALA A 101 -9.56 -27.05 -1.08
C ALA A 101 -9.81 -27.31 -2.58
N CYS A 102 -9.78 -26.24 -3.40
CA CYS A 102 -9.89 -26.36 -4.85
C CYS A 102 -8.77 -27.21 -5.44
N LYS A 103 -7.50 -26.98 -5.06
CA LYS A 103 -6.36 -27.79 -5.55
C LYS A 103 -6.54 -29.26 -5.19
N THR A 104 -6.81 -29.56 -3.93
CA THR A 104 -7.01 -30.93 -3.45
C THR A 104 -8.17 -31.62 -4.17
N ALA A 105 -9.27 -30.92 -4.45
CA ALA A 105 -10.37 -31.47 -5.23
C ALA A 105 -9.99 -31.79 -6.69
N HIS A 106 -9.17 -30.94 -7.34
CA HIS A 106 -8.72 -31.15 -8.72
C HIS A 106 -7.70 -32.30 -8.83
N GLU A 107 -6.87 -32.49 -7.81
CA GLU A 107 -5.80 -33.51 -7.79
C GLU A 107 -6.31 -34.91 -7.40
N GLN A 108 -7.63 -35.15 -7.39
CA GLN A 108 -8.26 -36.37 -6.86
C GLN A 108 -7.86 -36.66 -5.41
N GLY A 109 -7.64 -35.62 -4.62
CA GLY A 109 -7.38 -35.74 -3.19
C GLY A 109 -8.56 -36.36 -2.43
N GLN A 110 -8.28 -36.83 -1.22
CA GLN A 110 -9.31 -37.46 -0.39
C GLN A 110 -10.42 -36.44 -0.05
N PRO A 111 -11.71 -36.81 -0.16
CA PRO A 111 -12.83 -35.96 0.21
C PRO A 111 -12.71 -35.38 1.62
N ASP A 112 -12.14 -36.15 2.56
CA ASP A 112 -11.92 -35.71 3.95
C ASP A 112 -10.96 -34.52 4.04
N MET A 113 -9.93 -34.47 3.19
CA MET A 113 -9.01 -33.33 3.15
C MET A 113 -9.69 -32.09 2.58
N VAL A 114 -10.50 -32.24 1.53
CA VAL A 114 -11.29 -31.13 0.97
C VAL A 114 -12.27 -30.59 2.02
N ALA A 115 -12.96 -31.49 2.73
CA ALA A 115 -13.89 -31.12 3.79
C ALA A 115 -13.20 -30.37 4.93
N GLU A 116 -12.00 -30.81 5.33
CA GLU A 116 -11.23 -30.15 6.38
C GLU A 116 -10.76 -28.74 5.96
N GLU A 117 -10.26 -28.57 4.74
CA GLU A 117 -9.85 -27.24 4.24
C GLU A 117 -11.05 -26.28 4.14
N LEU A 118 -12.23 -26.77 3.72
CA LEU A 118 -13.47 -25.99 3.73
C LEU A 118 -13.94 -25.65 5.15
N ARG A 119 -13.80 -26.57 6.10
CA ARG A 119 -14.14 -26.35 7.52
C ARG A 119 -13.29 -25.22 8.10
N VAL A 120 -11.98 -25.23 7.83
CA VAL A 120 -11.06 -24.17 8.30
C VAL A 120 -11.35 -22.83 7.63
N ALA A 121 -11.66 -22.83 6.32
CA ALA A 121 -12.08 -21.63 5.61
C ALA A 121 -13.36 -21.01 6.20
N TYR A 122 -14.34 -21.86 6.53
CA TYR A 122 -15.59 -21.46 7.16
C TYR A 122 -15.35 -20.85 8.56
N GLN A 123 -14.58 -21.51 9.42
CA GLN A 123 -14.25 -20.99 10.75
C GLN A 123 -13.56 -19.62 10.69
N THR A 124 -12.57 -19.48 9.81
CA THR A 124 -11.85 -18.21 9.63
C THR A 124 -12.78 -17.10 9.11
N ALA A 125 -13.78 -17.44 8.28
CA ALA A 125 -14.79 -16.48 7.82
C ALA A 125 -15.82 -16.14 8.91
N SER A 126 -16.14 -17.08 9.81
CA SER A 126 -17.02 -16.85 10.97
C SER A 126 -16.39 -15.90 12.00
N GLU A 127 -15.06 -15.93 12.16
CA GLU A 127 -14.32 -14.93 12.95
C GLU A 127 -14.57 -13.51 12.41
N LEU A 128 -14.57 -13.33 11.08
CA LEU A 128 -14.84 -12.04 10.43
C LEU A 128 -16.28 -11.55 10.68
N GLN A 129 -17.24 -12.46 10.76
CA GLN A 129 -18.64 -12.15 11.06
C GLN A 129 -18.91 -11.92 12.56
N GLY A 130 -17.89 -12.13 13.39
CA GLY A 130 -18.02 -12.02 14.84
C GLY A 130 -18.81 -13.16 15.49
N ILE A 131 -18.98 -14.28 14.80
CA ILE A 131 -19.74 -15.44 15.29
C ILE A 131 -18.89 -16.31 16.22
N ASP A 132 -17.57 -16.34 16.00
CA ASP A 132 -16.62 -17.17 16.75
C ASP A 132 -15.38 -16.34 17.12
N ILE A 133 -15.57 -15.31 17.96
CA ILE A 133 -14.50 -14.38 18.36
C ILE A 133 -13.80 -14.92 19.62
N SER A 134 -12.48 -15.07 19.59
CA SER A 134 -11.70 -15.32 20.81
C SER A 134 -11.57 -14.06 21.67
N GLU A 135 -11.51 -14.20 23.00
CA GLU A 135 -11.32 -13.07 23.93
C GLU A 135 -10.12 -12.17 23.54
N SER A 136 -9.04 -12.76 23.01
CA SER A 136 -7.86 -12.04 22.53
C SER A 136 -8.13 -11.07 21.37
N ILE A 137 -9.12 -11.36 20.52
CA ILE A 137 -9.52 -10.48 19.41
C ILE A 137 -10.34 -9.30 19.96
N LEU A 138 -11.21 -9.55 20.95
CA LEU A 138 -11.94 -8.48 21.63
C LEU A 138 -10.96 -7.50 22.29
N ASP A 139 -9.93 -8.00 22.98
CA ASP A 139 -8.89 -7.15 23.57
C ASP A 139 -8.13 -6.32 22.51
N ALA A 140 -7.78 -6.92 21.36
CA ALA A 140 -7.13 -6.21 20.27
C ALA A 140 -8.01 -5.10 19.67
N VAL A 141 -9.31 -5.35 19.50
CA VAL A 141 -10.28 -4.36 19.03
C VAL A 141 -10.45 -3.25 20.06
N PHE A 142 -10.67 -3.60 21.33
CA PHE A 142 -10.95 -2.63 22.40
C PHE A 142 -9.72 -1.83 22.86
N SER A 143 -8.50 -2.38 22.71
CA SER A 143 -7.25 -1.66 23.00
C SER A 143 -7.03 -0.42 22.13
N ARG A 144 -7.72 -0.34 20.98
CA ARG A 144 -7.63 0.79 20.04
C ARG A 144 -8.70 1.85 20.30
N PHE A 145 -9.63 1.62 21.23
CA PHE A 145 -10.57 2.63 21.69
C PHE A 145 -9.99 3.34 22.90
N CYS A 146 -9.97 4.67 22.86
CA CYS A 146 -9.64 5.47 24.05
C CYS A 146 -10.61 5.12 25.18
N VAL A 147 -10.06 4.89 26.38
CA VAL A 147 -10.85 4.61 27.58
C VAL A 147 -11.79 5.80 27.85
N GLY A 148 -13.10 5.57 27.70
CA GLY A 148 -14.13 6.59 27.94
C GLY A 148 -15.26 6.65 26.92
N LYS A 149 -15.76 5.51 26.44
CA LYS A 149 -17.13 5.43 25.91
C LYS A 149 -18.03 4.77 26.94
#